data_AF-A0A8C9BS26-F1
#
_entry.id   AF-A0A8C9BS26-F1
#
_cell.length_a   1.000
_cell.length_b   1.000
_cell.length_c   1.000
_cell.angle_alpha   90.00
_cell.angle_beta   90.00
_cell.angle_gamma   90.00
#
_symmetry.space_group_name_H-M   'P 1'
#
loop_
_entity.id
_entity.type
_entity.pdbx_description
1 polymer ?
#
loop_
_entity_poly.entity_id
_entity_poly.type
_entity_poly.pdbx_seq_one_letter_code
_entity_poly.pdbx_strand_id
1 'polypeptide(L)'
;MYLRRPGRLTTQGGYDMVQKLFLDFFRRRLSQRPTAEELEQRNILKPRNEQEEQEEKREIKRRLTRKLSQRPTVEELRERKILIRFSDYVEVADAQDYDRRADKPWTRLTAADKVRGAGRWAGPHGQGCWVSSLPPEAAW
;
A
#
# COMPACT_ATOMS: atom_id res chain seq x y z
N MET A 1 12.44 -67.04 42.73
CA MET A 1 13.11 -66.20 41.72
C MET A 1 12.04 -65.66 40.76
N TYR A 2 11.74 -64.34 40.78
CA TYR A 2 10.74 -63.75 39.86
C TYR A 2 11.43 -63.12 38.65
N LEU A 3 11.42 -63.80 37.50
CA LEU A 3 11.91 -63.23 36.23
C LEU A 3 10.83 -62.33 35.59
N ARG A 4 10.75 -61.09 36.11
CA ARG A 4 9.91 -60.01 35.58
C ARG A 4 10.41 -59.60 34.18
N ARG A 5 9.84 -60.19 33.12
CA ARG A 5 10.13 -59.81 31.73
C ARG A 5 9.89 -58.29 31.52
N PRO A 6 10.87 -57.53 31.03
CA PRO A 6 10.67 -56.13 30.66
C PRO A 6 10.05 -56.01 29.26
N GLY A 7 9.36 -54.89 29.02
CA GLY A 7 9.22 -54.29 27.69
C GLY A 7 8.30 -54.98 26.68
N ARG A 8 7.02 -54.59 26.68
CA ARG A 8 6.36 -54.17 25.43
C ARG A 8 5.23 -53.17 25.70
N LEU A 9 5.61 -51.90 25.86
CA LEU A 9 4.65 -50.81 25.68
C LEU A 9 4.24 -50.80 24.20
N THR A 10 2.97 -51.07 23.91
CA THR A 10 2.42 -50.95 22.57
C THR A 10 2.27 -49.47 22.24
N THR A 11 3.24 -48.93 21.49
CA THR A 11 3.26 -47.53 21.01
C THR A 11 2.20 -47.32 19.93
N GLN A 12 0.93 -47.27 20.34
CA GLN A 12 -0.23 -47.20 19.45
C GLN A 12 -0.75 -45.76 19.40
N GLY A 13 -0.72 -45.14 18.22
CA GLY A 13 -1.31 -43.81 17.97
C GLY A 13 -0.44 -42.59 18.31
N GLY A 14 0.90 -42.74 18.30
CA GLY A 14 1.85 -41.67 18.63
C GLY A 14 2.02 -40.56 17.58
N TYR A 15 0.93 -39.88 17.19
CA TYR A 15 1.02 -38.57 16.55
C TYR A 15 1.16 -37.52 17.65
N ASP A 16 2.27 -36.78 17.70
CA ASP A 16 2.34 -35.64 18.62
C ASP A 16 1.38 -34.51 18.15
N MET A 17 1.03 -33.61 19.07
CA MET A 17 0.04 -32.56 18.77
C MET A 17 0.52 -31.62 17.66
N VAL A 18 1.84 -31.42 17.52
CA VAL A 18 2.44 -30.57 16.49
C VAL A 18 2.35 -31.24 15.12
N GLN A 19 2.65 -32.54 15.01
CA GLN A 19 2.43 -33.34 13.80
C GLN A 19 0.97 -33.27 13.35
N LYS A 20 0.01 -33.37 14.27
CA LYS A 20 -1.42 -33.26 13.95
C LYS A 20 -1.79 -31.87 13.43
N LEU A 21 -1.35 -30.81 14.10
CA LEU A 21 -1.59 -29.42 13.67
C LEU A 21 -0.95 -29.13 12.30
N PHE A 22 0.25 -29.65 12.04
CA PHE A 22 0.98 -29.54 10.78
C PHE A 22 0.29 -30.30 9.64
N LEU A 23 -0.23 -31.50 9.92
CA LEU A 23 -1.04 -32.29 8.99
C LEU A 23 -2.36 -31.60 8.65
N ASP A 24 -3.10 -31.09 9.63
CA ASP A 24 -4.34 -30.35 9.39
C ASP A 24 -4.09 -29.00 8.69
N PHE A 25 -2.96 -28.33 8.93
CA PHE A 25 -2.53 -27.15 8.17
C PHE A 25 -2.29 -27.49 6.69
N PHE A 26 -1.47 -28.50 6.39
CA PHE A 26 -1.21 -28.90 5.00
C PHE A 26 -2.48 -29.40 4.31
N ARG A 27 -3.32 -30.19 4.99
CA ARG A 27 -4.61 -30.66 4.48
C ARG A 27 -5.52 -29.49 4.06
N ARG A 28 -5.59 -28.43 4.86
CA ARG A 28 -6.29 -27.19 4.50
C ARG A 28 -5.65 -26.51 3.29
N ARG A 29 -4.33 -26.29 3.30
CA ARG A 29 -3.61 -25.61 2.20
C ARG A 29 -3.68 -26.37 0.87
N LEU A 30 -3.68 -27.70 0.89
CA LEU A 30 -3.84 -28.55 -0.29
C LEU A 30 -5.28 -28.55 -0.82
N SER A 31 -6.28 -28.55 0.08
CA SER A 31 -7.70 -28.43 -0.32
C SER A 31 -8.08 -27.08 -0.95
N GLN A 32 -7.23 -26.06 -0.77
CA GLN A 32 -7.41 -24.70 -1.29
C GLN A 32 -6.31 -24.33 -2.31
N ARG A 33 -5.64 -25.33 -2.91
CA ARG A 33 -4.55 -25.11 -3.86
C ARG A 33 -5.09 -24.58 -5.20
N PRO A 34 -4.69 -23.38 -5.66
CA PRO A 34 -5.07 -22.87 -6.97
C PRO A 34 -4.49 -23.72 -8.12
N THR A 35 -5.09 -23.63 -9.30
CA THR A 35 -4.57 -24.25 -10.53
C THR A 35 -3.33 -23.50 -11.05
N ALA A 36 -2.58 -24.10 -11.97
CA ALA A 36 -1.46 -23.41 -12.63
C ALA A 36 -1.95 -22.18 -13.42
N GLU A 37 -3.02 -22.35 -14.20
CA GLU A 37 -3.64 -21.30 -15.02
C GLU A 37 -4.11 -20.10 -14.17
N GLU A 38 -4.70 -20.34 -12.99
CA GLU A 38 -5.08 -19.28 -12.04
C GLU A 38 -3.88 -18.49 -11.50
N LEU A 39 -2.70 -19.13 -11.39
CA LEU A 39 -1.47 -18.48 -10.95
C LEU A 39 -0.80 -17.72 -12.11
N GLU A 40 -0.93 -18.18 -13.35
CA GLU A 40 -0.47 -17.47 -14.55
C GLU A 40 -1.31 -16.22 -14.83
N GLN A 41 -2.65 -16.33 -14.74
CA GLN A 41 -3.57 -15.19 -14.83
C GLN A 41 -3.28 -14.11 -13.78
N ARG A 42 -2.79 -14.51 -12.59
CA ARG A 42 -2.36 -13.60 -11.51
C ARG A 42 -0.91 -13.13 -11.62
N ASN A 43 -0.18 -13.52 -12.68
CA ASN A 43 1.25 -13.27 -12.89
C ASN A 43 2.18 -13.79 -11.77
N ILE A 44 1.71 -14.78 -11.00
CA ILE A 44 2.47 -15.45 -9.93
C ILE A 44 3.35 -16.56 -10.52
N LEU A 45 2.80 -17.31 -11.47
CA LEU A 45 3.55 -18.20 -12.35
C LEU A 45 3.77 -17.48 -13.70
N LYS A 46 4.92 -17.70 -14.33
CA LYS A 46 5.23 -17.19 -15.66
C LYS A 46 5.53 -18.35 -16.61
N PRO A 47 4.79 -18.51 -17.72
CA PRO A 47 5.04 -19.59 -18.69
C PRO A 47 6.13 -19.24 -19.72
N ARG A 48 6.56 -17.98 -19.82
CA ARG A 48 7.55 -17.50 -20.80
C ARG A 48 8.98 -17.58 -20.31
N ASN A 49 9.91 -17.79 -21.24
CA ASN A 49 11.35 -17.67 -21.02
C ASN A 49 11.73 -16.21 -20.70
N GLU A 50 12.69 -16.00 -19.79
CA GLU A 50 13.14 -14.66 -19.37
C GLU A 50 13.65 -13.80 -20.54
N GLN A 51 14.26 -14.43 -21.56
CA GLN A 51 14.74 -13.76 -22.77
C GLN A 51 13.58 -13.16 -23.58
N GLU A 52 12.47 -13.88 -23.70
CA GLU A 52 11.28 -13.43 -24.44
C GLU A 52 10.58 -12.28 -23.69
N GLU A 53 10.45 -12.39 -22.36
CA GLU A 53 9.92 -11.28 -21.54
C GLU A 53 10.82 -10.03 -21.64
N GLN A 54 12.14 -10.20 -21.74
CA GLN A 54 13.08 -9.10 -21.90
C GLN A 54 13.03 -8.47 -23.31
N GLU A 55 12.80 -9.25 -24.36
CA GLU A 55 12.58 -8.75 -25.71
C GLU A 55 11.24 -8.01 -25.83
N GLU A 56 10.16 -8.58 -25.30
CA GLU A 56 8.84 -7.94 -25.21
C GLU A 56 8.92 -6.60 -24.45
N LYS A 57 9.63 -6.55 -23.32
CA LYS A 57 9.90 -5.28 -22.61
C LYS A 57 10.70 -4.27 -23.44
N ARG A 58 11.65 -4.72 -24.25
CA ARG A 58 12.45 -3.85 -25.16
C ARG A 58 11.58 -3.30 -26.29
N GLU A 59 10.75 -4.13 -26.92
CA GLU A 59 9.74 -3.74 -27.92
C GLU A 59 8.75 -2.72 -27.33
N ILE A 60 8.14 -3.02 -26.17
CA ILE A 60 7.17 -2.12 -25.52
C ILE A 60 7.80 -0.77 -25.21
N LYS A 61 9.02 -0.74 -24.66
CA LYS A 61 9.79 0.51 -24.44
C LYS A 61 10.05 1.26 -25.76
N ARG A 62 10.57 0.58 -26.78
CA ARG A 62 10.80 1.15 -28.14
C ARG A 62 9.54 1.77 -28.73
N ARG A 63 8.41 1.07 -28.65
CA ARG A 63 7.10 1.50 -29.15
C ARG A 63 6.54 2.68 -28.33
N LEU A 64 6.72 2.68 -27.02
CA LEU A 64 6.30 3.75 -26.12
C LEU A 64 7.10 5.04 -26.37
N THR A 65 8.44 4.96 -26.42
CA THR A 65 9.30 6.13 -26.72
C THR A 65 8.89 6.80 -28.03
N ARG A 66 8.67 6.00 -29.10
CA ARG A 66 8.21 6.54 -30.40
C ARG A 66 6.84 7.20 -30.34
N LYS A 67 5.90 6.67 -29.54
CA LYS A 67 4.59 7.32 -29.32
C LYS A 67 4.72 8.63 -28.53
N LEU A 68 5.58 8.67 -27.51
CA LEU A 68 5.78 9.87 -26.68
C LEU A 68 6.50 10.99 -27.44
N SER A 69 7.47 10.66 -28.30
CA SER A 69 8.13 11.63 -29.20
C SER A 69 7.22 12.13 -30.33
N GLN A 70 6.06 11.51 -30.54
CA GLN A 70 5.04 11.88 -31.53
C GLN A 70 3.72 12.30 -30.85
N ARG A 71 3.80 12.74 -29.58
CA ARG A 71 2.63 13.22 -28.83
C ARG A 71 2.21 14.61 -29.37
N PRO A 72 0.94 14.82 -29.77
CA PRO A 72 0.46 16.12 -30.24
C PRO A 72 0.45 17.15 -29.11
N THR A 73 0.51 18.43 -29.48
CA THR A 73 0.43 19.55 -28.53
C THR A 73 -1.00 19.80 -28.04
N VAL A 74 -1.17 20.65 -27.02
CA VAL A 74 -2.50 21.05 -26.52
C VAL A 74 -3.24 21.87 -27.58
N GLU A 75 -2.50 22.67 -28.35
CA GLU A 75 -2.97 23.52 -29.43
C GLU A 75 -3.55 22.68 -30.56
N GLU A 76 -2.81 21.67 -31.05
CA GLU A 76 -3.29 20.72 -32.07
C GLU A 76 -4.56 19.99 -31.64
N LEU A 77 -4.67 19.63 -30.35
CA LEU A 77 -5.85 18.95 -29.80
C LEU A 77 -7.07 19.88 -29.69
N ARG A 78 -6.85 21.19 -29.51
CA ARG A 78 -7.92 22.22 -29.54
C ARG A 78 -8.36 22.52 -30.96
N GLU A 79 -7.44 22.64 -31.91
CA GLU A 79 -7.75 22.79 -33.34
C GLU A 79 -8.57 21.61 -33.88
N ARG A 80 -8.20 20.38 -33.50
CA ARG A 80 -8.94 19.15 -33.83
C ARG A 80 -10.23 18.97 -33.02
N LYS A 81 -10.59 19.92 -32.14
CA LYS A 81 -11.77 19.91 -31.26
C LYS A 81 -11.86 18.68 -30.34
N ILE A 82 -10.71 18.09 -29.99
CA ILE A 82 -10.58 16.98 -29.04
C ILE A 82 -10.55 17.52 -27.61
N LEU A 83 -9.84 18.63 -27.38
CA LEU A 83 -9.94 19.43 -26.15
C LEU A 83 -10.87 20.61 -26.40
N ILE A 84 -12.07 20.54 -25.81
CA ILE A 84 -13.17 21.49 -26.08
C ILE A 84 -13.14 22.64 -25.08
N ARG A 85 -12.79 22.37 -23.82
CA ARG A 85 -12.74 23.35 -22.71
C ARG A 85 -11.39 23.29 -22.00
N PHE A 86 -11.06 24.36 -21.27
CA PHE A 86 -9.83 24.45 -20.47
C PHE A 86 -9.78 23.43 -19.32
N SER A 87 -10.94 23.12 -18.73
CA SER A 87 -11.13 22.08 -17.72
C SER A 87 -10.69 20.68 -18.15
N ASP A 88 -10.71 20.41 -19.46
CA ASP A 88 -10.60 19.05 -19.98
C ASP A 88 -9.15 18.54 -20.00
N TYR A 89 -8.17 19.41 -19.70
CA TYR A 89 -6.75 19.08 -19.59
C TYR A 89 -6.05 19.64 -18.33
N VAL A 90 -6.78 20.31 -17.44
CA VAL A 90 -6.26 20.88 -16.20
C VAL A 90 -7.13 20.39 -15.04
N GLU A 91 -6.52 19.67 -14.09
CA GLU A 91 -7.17 19.29 -12.84
C GLU A 91 -7.39 20.53 -11.96
N VAL A 92 -8.52 21.21 -12.18
CA VAL A 92 -8.99 22.29 -11.32
C VAL A 92 -9.65 21.67 -10.10
N ALA A 93 -8.94 21.64 -8.97
CA ALA A 93 -9.54 21.33 -7.68
C ALA A 93 -10.37 22.54 -7.21
N ASP A 94 -11.61 22.30 -6.80
CA ASP A 94 -12.45 23.35 -6.21
C ASP A 94 -11.81 23.87 -4.91
N ALA A 95 -11.57 25.18 -4.86
CA ALA A 95 -11.10 25.82 -3.65
C ALA A 95 -12.25 25.89 -2.63
N GLN A 96 -12.02 25.44 -1.39
CA GLN A 96 -12.98 25.67 -0.32
C GLN A 96 -13.14 27.18 -0.08
N ASP A 97 -14.37 27.68 -0.14
CA ASP A 97 -14.72 29.06 0.21
C ASP A 97 -14.72 29.25 1.75
N TYR A 98 -13.52 29.23 2.33
CA TYR A 98 -13.32 29.67 3.71
C TYR A 98 -13.37 31.20 3.79
N ASP A 99 -14.12 31.73 4.76
CA ASP A 99 -14.22 33.18 4.95
C ASP A 99 -12.87 33.76 5.40
N ARG A 100 -12.25 34.54 4.50
CA ARG A 100 -10.96 35.22 4.72
C ARG A 100 -11.07 36.44 5.65
N ARG A 101 -12.30 36.92 5.92
CA ARG A 101 -12.61 38.03 6.84
C ARG A 101 -12.98 37.57 8.24
N ALA A 102 -13.39 36.31 8.42
CA ALA A 102 -13.66 35.75 9.74
C ALA A 102 -12.47 35.95 10.69
N ASP A 103 -12.76 36.24 11.96
CA ASP A 103 -11.74 36.30 13.01
C ASP A 103 -11.05 34.95 13.13
N LYS A 104 -9.78 34.90 12.72
CA LYS A 104 -8.99 33.69 12.76
C LYS A 104 -8.89 33.22 14.23
N PRO A 105 -9.12 31.93 14.54
CA PRO A 105 -9.22 31.48 15.94
C PRO A 105 -7.94 31.77 16.74
N TRP A 106 -6.78 31.74 16.09
CA TRP A 106 -5.49 32.06 16.73
C TRP A 106 -5.37 33.52 17.19
N THR A 107 -6.19 34.44 16.68
CA THR A 107 -6.22 35.86 17.09
C THR A 107 -6.84 36.03 18.48
N ARG A 108 -7.63 35.07 18.97
CA ARG A 108 -8.21 35.06 20.32
C ARG A 108 -7.35 34.36 21.38
N LEU A 109 -6.24 33.72 21.01
CA LEU A 109 -5.41 32.95 21.94
C LEU A 109 -4.60 33.85 22.88
N THR A 110 -4.81 33.69 24.19
CA THR A 110 -4.00 34.34 25.22
C THR A 110 -2.58 33.73 25.27
N ALA A 111 -1.70 34.33 26.07
CA ALA A 111 -0.37 33.75 26.31
C ALA A 111 -0.43 32.34 26.93
N ALA A 112 -1.43 32.07 27.79
CA ALA A 112 -1.61 30.76 28.42
C ALA A 112 -2.06 29.68 27.41
N ASP A 113 -2.92 30.04 26.46
CA ASP A 113 -3.43 29.09 25.46
C ASP A 113 -2.34 28.68 24.46
N LYS A 114 -1.45 29.63 24.09
CA LYS A 114 -0.27 29.36 23.26
C LYS A 114 0.71 28.40 23.93
N VAL A 115 0.84 28.44 25.26
CA VAL A 115 1.64 27.47 26.02
C VAL A 115 0.91 26.12 26.13
N ARG A 116 -0.42 26.10 26.27
CA ARG A 116 -1.22 24.86 26.30
C ARG A 116 -1.16 24.08 24.97
N GLY A 117 -1.06 24.78 23.84
CA GLY A 117 -0.85 24.19 22.52
C GLY A 117 0.60 23.77 22.22
N ALA A 118 1.55 23.95 23.15
CA ALA A 118 2.96 23.64 22.90
C ALA A 118 3.27 22.14 23.05
N GLY A 119 3.61 21.47 21.95
CA GLY A 119 4.00 20.06 21.95
C GLY A 119 5.53 19.89 21.96
N ARG A 120 6.02 18.91 22.73
CA ARG A 120 7.43 18.48 22.69
C ARG A 120 7.61 17.38 21.65
N TRP A 121 8.64 17.54 20.86
CA TRP A 121 9.07 16.63 19.80
C TRP A 121 10.38 16.00 20.24
N ALA A 122 10.54 14.69 20.05
CA ALA A 122 11.80 13.98 20.28
C ALA A 122 12.09 13.10 19.06
N GLY A 123 13.19 13.39 18.37
CA GLY A 123 13.67 12.65 17.21
C GLY A 123 15.13 12.22 17.36
N PRO A 124 15.68 11.42 16.42
CA PRO A 124 17.02 10.85 16.54
C PRO A 124 18.16 11.87 16.67
N HIS A 125 17.95 13.12 16.25
CA HIS A 125 18.94 14.21 16.28
C HIS A 125 18.67 15.27 17.37
N GLY A 126 17.70 15.04 18.27
CA GLY A 126 17.44 15.93 19.40
C GLY A 126 15.96 16.11 19.73
N GLN A 127 15.69 16.97 20.72
CA GLN A 127 14.35 17.30 21.18
C GLN A 127 14.07 18.80 21.05
N GLY A 128 12.88 19.15 20.56
CA GLY A 128 12.44 20.51 20.29
C GLY A 128 11.00 20.74 20.74
N CYS A 129 10.51 21.97 20.63
CA CYS A 129 9.12 22.34 20.94
C CYS A 129 8.55 23.19 19.81
N TRP A 130 7.32 22.88 19.39
CA TRP A 130 6.49 23.70 18.49
C TRP A 130 5.25 24.19 19.23
N VAL A 131 4.61 25.25 18.74
CA VAL A 131 3.26 25.63 19.15
C VAL A 131 2.29 25.14 18.07
N SER A 132 1.35 24.29 18.47
CA SER A 132 0.25 23.84 17.60
C SER A 132 -0.77 24.98 17.46
N SER A 133 -0.94 25.52 16.25
CA SER A 133 -1.94 26.55 15.96
C SER A 133 -3.38 26.03 15.85
N LEU A 134 -3.59 24.72 16.03
CA LEU A 134 -4.89 24.05 15.97
C LEU A 134 -5.56 24.08 17.36
N PRO A 135 -6.87 24.42 17.45
CA PRO A 135 -7.63 24.28 18.70
C PRO A 135 -7.79 22.79 19.05
N PRO A 136 -7.94 22.43 20.34
CA PRO A 136 -7.99 21.03 20.78
C PRO A 136 -9.19 20.23 20.26
N GLU A 137 -10.23 20.91 19.74
CA GLU A 137 -11.42 20.28 19.13
C GLU A 137 -11.17 19.80 17.68
N ALA A 138 -10.05 20.20 17.06
CA ALA A 138 -9.67 19.82 15.70
C ALA A 138 -8.79 18.55 15.64
N ALA A 139 -8.82 17.71 16.68
CA ALA A 139 -8.07 16.47 16.78
C ALA A 139 -8.93 15.24 16.43
N TRP A 140 -8.92 14.86 15.16
CA TRP A 140 -9.46 13.61 14.61
C TRP A 140 -8.42 12.98 13.68
#